data_AF-A0A7W0FTP7-F1
#
_entry.id   AF-A0A7W0FTP7-F1
#
_cell.length_a   1.000
_cell.length_b   1.000
_cell.length_c   1.000
_cell.angle_alpha   90.00
_cell.angle_beta   90.00
_cell.angle_gamma   90.00
#
_symmetry.space_group_name_H-M   'P 1'
#
loop_
_entity.id
_entity.type
_entity.pdbx_description
1 polymer ?
#
loop_
_entity_poly.entity_id
_entity_poly.type
_entity_poly.pdbx_seq_one_letter_code
_entity_poly.pdbx_strand_id
1 'polypeptide(L)'
;MSSQDHYIQAKFGIDEIFIHEEFTNTLLEKLKQRAAFSLDGEDNVVQKYAMHDMILIFRNELPSPSLIYRFLKFLDQDVGKANFIKSNILCDENELFPSIKIKNYILITPRILLKEMNNPC
;
A
#
# COMPACT_ATOMS: atom_id res chain seq x y z
N MET A 1 -11.40 4.69 -16.44
CA MET A 1 -10.13 5.03 -15.77
C MET A 1 -9.87 6.51 -15.98
N SER A 2 -9.50 7.23 -14.93
CA SER A 2 -9.19 8.66 -14.98
C SER A 2 -7.80 8.90 -15.60
N SER A 3 -7.52 10.12 -16.07
CA SER A 3 -6.19 10.50 -16.55
C SER A 3 -5.09 10.33 -15.49
N GLN A 4 -5.47 10.41 -14.21
CA GLN A 4 -4.58 10.23 -13.07
C GLN A 4 -4.22 8.75 -12.86
N ASP A 5 -5.18 7.84 -13.04
CA ASP A 5 -4.94 6.38 -12.98
C ASP A 5 -3.96 5.95 -14.08
N HIS A 6 -4.15 6.46 -15.30
CA HIS A 6 -3.24 6.21 -16.41
C HIS A 6 -1.83 6.75 -16.15
N TYR A 7 -1.71 7.92 -15.52
CA TYR A 7 -0.41 8.48 -15.16
C TYR A 7 0.32 7.64 -14.10
N ILE A 8 -0.40 7.20 -13.07
CA ILE A 8 0.15 6.39 -11.99
C ILE A 8 0.63 5.03 -12.53
N GLN A 9 -0.20 4.38 -13.36
CA GLN A 9 0.16 3.13 -14.01
C GLN A 9 1.39 3.31 -14.91
N ALA A 10 1.42 4.35 -15.73
CA ALA A 10 2.55 4.61 -16.64
C ALA A 10 3.86 4.97 -15.91
N LYS A 11 3.78 5.66 -14.77
CA LYS A 11 4.96 6.19 -14.06
C LYS A 11 5.49 5.27 -12.97
N PHE A 12 4.61 4.55 -12.29
CA PHE A 12 4.95 3.73 -11.13
C PHE A 12 4.63 2.23 -11.31
N GLY A 13 3.95 1.87 -12.41
CA GLY A 13 3.58 0.48 -12.69
C GLY A 13 2.47 -0.06 -11.79
N ILE A 14 1.82 0.80 -11.01
CA ILE A 14 0.76 0.39 -10.07
C ILE A 14 -0.54 0.23 -10.86
N ASP A 15 -1.13 -0.96 -10.78
CA ASP A 15 -2.36 -1.29 -11.50
C ASP A 15 -3.61 -0.91 -10.71
N GLU A 16 -3.60 -1.21 -9.40
CA GLU A 16 -4.69 -0.90 -8.49
C GLU A 16 -4.14 -0.42 -7.15
N ILE A 17 -4.90 0.47 -6.50
CA ILE A 17 -4.56 1.08 -5.22
C ILE A 17 -5.78 0.95 -4.31
N PHE A 18 -5.57 0.38 -3.13
CA PHE A 18 -6.55 0.39 -2.06
C PHE A 18 -5.99 1.16 -0.89
N ILE A 19 -6.77 2.10 -0.36
CA ILE A 19 -6.41 2.92 0.79
C ILE A 19 -7.40 2.65 1.90
N HIS A 20 -6.92 2.61 3.14
CA HIS A 20 -7.78 2.47 4.30
C HIS A 20 -7.27 3.37 5.43
N GLU A 21 -8.18 3.96 6.20
CA GLU A 21 -7.78 4.83 7.32
C GLU A 21 -6.89 4.07 8.30
N GLU A 22 -7.36 2.91 8.76
CA GLU A 22 -6.61 2.01 9.61
C GLU A 22 -7.15 0.57 9.53
N PHE A 23 -6.39 -0.36 8.97
CA PHE A 23 -6.74 -1.79 8.98
C PHE A 23 -6.71 -2.35 10.40
N THR A 24 -7.51 -3.36 10.72
CA THR A 24 -7.35 -4.06 12.00
C THR A 24 -5.98 -4.77 12.08
N ASN A 25 -5.41 -4.93 13.29
CA ASN A 25 -4.15 -5.66 13.45
C ASN A 25 -4.24 -7.09 12.89
N THR A 26 -5.37 -7.76 13.11
CA THR A 26 -5.63 -9.09 12.55
C THR A 26 -5.62 -9.09 11.03
N LEU A 27 -6.14 -8.03 10.40
CA LEU A 27 -6.10 -7.88 8.95
C LEU A 27 -4.68 -7.59 8.46
N LEU A 28 -3.97 -6.65 9.09
CA LEU A 28 -2.57 -6.35 8.75
C LEU A 28 -1.68 -7.59 8.77
N GLU A 29 -1.77 -8.42 9.81
CA GLU A 29 -0.97 -9.64 9.90
C GLU A 29 -1.26 -10.60 8.73
N LYS A 30 -2.54 -10.78 8.39
CA LYS A 30 -2.94 -11.61 7.23
C LYS A 30 -2.45 -11.02 5.91
N LEU A 31 -2.48 -9.70 5.77
CA LEU A 31 -2.00 -8.99 4.58
C LEU A 31 -0.47 -9.08 4.49
N LYS A 32 0.25 -8.89 5.60
CA LYS A 32 1.71 -8.97 5.67
C LYS A 32 2.22 -10.34 5.25
N GLN A 33 1.57 -11.42 5.67
CA GLN A 33 1.94 -12.80 5.32
C GLN A 33 1.89 -13.10 3.81
N ARG A 34 1.11 -12.33 3.04
CA ARG A 34 0.90 -12.56 1.61
C ARG A 34 1.46 -11.44 0.73
N ALA A 35 1.81 -10.31 1.31
CA ALA A 35 2.44 -9.22 0.59
C ALA A 35 3.79 -9.67 0.06
N ALA A 36 4.14 -9.21 -1.14
CA ALA A 36 5.46 -9.45 -1.71
C ALA A 36 6.57 -8.85 -0.83
N PHE A 37 6.32 -7.65 -0.31
CA PHE A 37 7.03 -7.06 0.81
C PHE A 37 6.14 -6.00 1.47
N SER A 38 6.51 -5.61 2.69
CA SER A 38 5.84 -4.58 3.47
C SER A 38 6.79 -3.44 3.77
N LEU A 39 6.27 -2.21 3.76
CA LEU A 39 6.95 -1.02 4.24
C LEU A 39 6.13 -0.46 5.40
N ASP A 40 6.76 -0.23 6.54
CA ASP A 40 6.05 0.07 7.77
C ASP A 40 6.62 1.30 8.49
N GLY A 41 6.09 1.60 9.67
CA GLY A 41 6.50 2.77 10.47
C GLY A 41 7.96 2.76 10.95
N GLU A 42 8.73 1.67 10.81
CA GLU A 42 10.19 1.70 11.04
C GLU A 42 10.93 2.48 9.94
N ASP A 43 10.32 2.64 8.77
CA ASP A 43 10.89 3.34 7.63
C ASP A 43 10.60 4.84 7.68
N ASN A 44 11.65 5.66 7.76
CA ASN A 44 11.55 7.11 7.82
C ASN A 44 10.75 7.74 6.66
N VAL A 45 10.76 7.12 5.47
CA VAL A 45 9.99 7.60 4.32
C VAL A 45 8.51 7.30 4.53
N VAL A 46 8.18 6.09 4.99
CA VAL A 46 6.79 5.70 5.28
C VAL A 46 6.22 6.58 6.38
N GLN A 47 6.94 6.70 7.50
CA GLN A 47 6.52 7.54 8.63
C GLN A 47 6.28 9.00 8.21
N LYS A 48 7.04 9.50 7.24
CA LYS A 48 6.93 10.89 6.77
C LYS A 48 5.82 11.11 5.75
N TYR A 49 5.57 10.16 4.86
CA TYR A 49 4.73 10.39 3.67
C TYR A 49 3.48 9.49 3.58
N ALA A 50 3.38 8.42 4.37
CA ALA A 50 2.19 7.58 4.43
C ALA A 50 1.32 8.01 5.63
N MET A 51 0.09 8.46 5.35
CA MET A 51 -0.91 8.81 6.37
C MET A 51 -1.95 7.72 6.61
N HIS A 52 -2.03 6.75 5.69
CA HIS A 52 -3.06 5.72 5.64
C HIS A 52 -2.40 4.39 5.33
N ASP A 53 -3.09 3.30 5.65
CA ASP A 53 -2.71 1.99 5.16
C ASP A 53 -3.01 1.90 3.66
N MET A 54 -2.11 1.27 2.91
CA MET A 54 -2.25 1.11 1.47
C MET A 54 -1.87 -0.29 1.02
N ILE A 55 -2.60 -0.77 0.02
CA ILE A 55 -2.24 -1.94 -0.77
C ILE A 55 -2.04 -1.49 -2.21
N LEU A 56 -0.82 -1.66 -2.70
CA LEU A 56 -0.44 -1.35 -4.07
C LEU A 56 -0.31 -2.64 -4.86
N ILE A 57 -1.11 -2.80 -5.91
CA ILE A 57 -1.17 -4.02 -6.72
C ILE A 57 -0.41 -3.87 -8.02
N PHE A 58 0.33 -4.92 -8.39
CA PHE A 58 1.15 -5.00 -9.60
C PHE A 58 0.80 -6.26 -10.38
N ARG A 59 0.60 -6.14 -11.70
CA ARG A 59 0.25 -7.30 -12.56
C ARG A 59 1.43 -8.21 -12.85
N ASN A 60 2.60 -7.65 -13.14
CA ASN A 60 3.72 -8.39 -13.75
C ASN A 60 4.99 -8.34 -12.91
N GLU A 61 5.52 -7.15 -12.66
CA GLU A 61 6.80 -6.98 -11.96
C GLU A 61 6.61 -6.19 -10.68
N LEU A 62 7.23 -6.68 -9.61
CA LEU A 62 7.29 -5.98 -8.34
C LEU A 62 8.33 -4.86 -8.44
N PRO A 63 7.96 -3.62 -8.10
CA PRO A 63 8.90 -2.51 -8.14
C PRO A 63 9.89 -2.58 -6.98
N SER A 64 10.99 -1.85 -7.13
CA SER A 64 11.92 -1.64 -6.02
C SER A 64 11.28 -0.74 -4.94
N PRO A 65 11.69 -0.88 -3.66
CA PRO A 65 11.24 0.02 -2.58
C PRO A 65 11.48 1.50 -2.90
N SER A 66 12.57 1.83 -3.61
CA SER A 66 12.85 3.20 -4.05
C SER A 66 11.77 3.79 -4.96
N LEU A 67 11.13 2.97 -5.80
CA LEU A 67 10.03 3.45 -6.65
C LEU A 67 8.78 3.72 -5.79
N ILE A 68 8.52 2.88 -4.79
CA ILE A 68 7.42 3.09 -3.84
C ILE A 68 7.63 4.37 -3.03
N TYR A 69 8.85 4.65 -2.56
CA TYR A 69 9.17 5.90 -1.90
C TYR A 69 8.93 7.13 -2.78
N ARG A 70 9.23 7.04 -4.09
CA ARG A 70 8.93 8.12 -5.04
C ARG A 70 7.43 8.31 -5.21
N PHE A 71 6.66 7.23 -5.21
CA PHE A 71 5.21 7.27 -5.26
C PHE A 71 4.61 7.94 -4.01
N LEU A 72 5.06 7.56 -2.81
CA LEU A 72 4.59 8.19 -1.55
C LEU A 72 4.88 9.70 -1.52
N LYS A 73 6.09 10.10 -1.92
CA LYS A 73 6.45 11.53 -2.05
C LYS A 73 5.60 12.26 -3.09
N PHE A 74 5.32 11.60 -4.21
CA PHE A 74 4.46 12.16 -5.25
C PHE A 74 3.04 12.41 -4.73
N LEU A 75 2.45 11.43 -4.03
CA LEU A 75 1.12 11.59 -3.44
C LEU A 75 1.08 12.74 -2.42
N ASP A 76 2.10 12.87 -1.57
CA ASP A 76 2.12 13.93 -0.57
C ASP A 76 2.19 15.35 -1.19
N GLN A 77 2.87 15.47 -2.32
CA GLN A 77 3.04 16.72 -3.07
C GLN A 77 1.85 17.06 -3.99
N ASP A 78 0.93 16.13 -4.22
CA ASP A 78 -0.19 16.31 -5.13
C ASP A 78 -1.28 17.21 -4.50
N VAL A 79 -1.67 18.27 -5.21
CA VAL A 79 -2.73 19.20 -4.78
C VAL A 79 -4.10 18.52 -4.70
N GLY A 80 -4.32 17.49 -5.51
CA GLY A 80 -5.51 16.64 -5.54
C GLY A 80 -5.46 15.44 -4.61
N LYS A 81 -4.45 15.31 -3.73
CA LYS A 81 -4.27 14.11 -2.89
C LYS A 81 -5.50 13.73 -2.07
N ALA A 82 -6.25 14.69 -1.55
CA ALA A 82 -7.46 14.40 -0.77
C ALA A 82 -8.54 13.73 -1.64
N ASN A 83 -8.72 14.19 -2.88
CA ASN A 83 -9.68 13.58 -3.82
C ASN A 83 -9.18 12.21 -4.29
N PHE A 84 -7.88 12.08 -4.52
CA PHE A 84 -7.25 10.83 -4.88
C PHE A 84 -7.45 9.78 -3.78
N ILE A 85 -7.11 10.13 -2.54
CA ILE A 85 -7.30 9.27 -1.37
C ILE A 85 -8.76 8.85 -1.29
N LYS A 86 -9.69 9.80 -1.29
CA LYS A 86 -11.12 9.53 -1.20
C LYS A 86 -11.65 8.60 -2.30
N SER A 87 -11.12 8.71 -3.51
CA SER A 87 -11.54 7.88 -4.65
C SER A 87 -10.98 6.46 -4.60
N ASN A 88 -9.95 6.22 -3.80
CA ASN A 88 -9.29 4.92 -3.65
C ASN A 88 -9.46 4.33 -2.23
N ILE A 89 -10.24 4.98 -1.36
CA ILE A 89 -10.58 4.42 -0.05
C ILE A 89 -11.48 3.20 -0.25
N LEU A 90 -11.08 2.09 0.36
CA LEU A 90 -11.88 0.88 0.46
C LEU A 90 -12.88 1.03 1.61
N CYS A 91 -14.17 0.89 1.33
CA CYS A 91 -15.22 0.95 2.35
C CYS A 91 -15.60 -0.42 2.94
N ASP A 92 -15.21 -1.54 2.31
CA ASP A 92 -15.51 -2.89 2.79
C ASP A 92 -14.28 -3.81 2.74
N GLU A 93 -13.75 -4.18 3.91
CA GLU A 93 -12.64 -5.12 4.06
C GLU A 93 -12.95 -6.52 3.48
N ASN A 94 -14.22 -6.92 3.36
CA ASN A 94 -14.62 -8.20 2.79
C ASN A 94 -14.36 -8.27 1.27
N GLU A 95 -14.35 -7.13 0.59
CA GLU A 95 -14.04 -7.03 -0.85
C GLU A 95 -12.53 -7.09 -1.12
N LEU A 96 -11.70 -6.84 -0.10
CA LEU A 96 -10.25 -6.78 -0.22
C LEU A 96 -9.64 -8.15 -0.53
N PHE A 97 -9.98 -9.17 0.26
CA PHE A 97 -9.36 -10.49 0.17
C PHE A 97 -9.59 -11.19 -1.17
N PRO A 98 -10.81 -11.20 -1.75
CA PRO A 98 -11.03 -11.73 -3.09
C PRO A 98 -10.18 -11.00 -4.14
N SER A 99 -10.06 -9.68 -4.01
CA SER A 99 -9.38 -8.80 -4.98
C SER A 99 -7.87 -9.01 -5.01
N ILE A 100 -7.25 -9.36 -3.87
CA ILE A 100 -5.80 -9.54 -3.76
C ILE A 100 -5.34 -11.00 -3.84
N LYS A 101 -6.26 -11.99 -3.79
CA LYS A 101 -5.93 -13.41 -3.60
C LYS A 101 -4.91 -13.98 -4.60
N ILE A 102 -4.88 -13.45 -5.82
CA ILE A 102 -4.02 -13.93 -6.92
C ILE A 102 -3.05 -12.87 -7.43
N LYS A 103 -2.98 -11.71 -6.78
CA LYS A 103 -2.21 -10.56 -7.28
C LYS A 103 -0.98 -10.33 -6.41
N ASN A 104 0.11 -9.90 -7.05
CA ASN A 104 1.29 -9.45 -6.34
C ASN A 104 1.02 -8.04 -5.79
N TYR A 105 1.18 -7.86 -4.47
CA TYR A 105 0.95 -6.55 -3.86
C TYR A 105 2.00 -6.20 -2.81
N ILE A 106 2.12 -4.90 -2.58
CA ILE A 106 2.96 -4.31 -1.54
C ILE A 106 2.03 -3.70 -0.49
N LEU A 107 2.30 -4.01 0.77
CA LEU A 107 1.62 -3.42 1.91
C LEU A 107 2.41 -2.21 2.42
N ILE A 108 1.72 -1.10 2.64
CA ILE A 108 2.29 0.09 3.27
C ILE A 108 1.43 0.42 4.47
N THR A 109 2.06 0.64 5.62
CA THR A 109 1.36 1.06 6.84
C THR A 109 2.19 2.06 7.62
N PRO A 110 1.60 3.15 8.16
CA PRO A 110 2.32 4.04 9.07
C PRO A 110 2.61 3.40 10.43
N ARG A 111 2.01 2.24 10.72
CA ARG A 111 2.20 1.52 11.98
C ARG A 111 3.43 0.62 11.90
N ILE A 112 4.10 0.40 13.02
CA ILE A 112 5.19 -0.57 13.10
C ILE A 112 4.57 -1.96 13.10
N LEU A 113 4.86 -2.76 12.07
CA LEU A 113 4.47 -4.15 12.06
C LEU A 113 5.39 -4.91 13.00
N LEU A 114 4.84 -5.54 14.03
CA LEU A 114 5.64 -6.36 14.93
C LEU A 114 6.33 -7.45 14.11
N LYS A 115 7.67 -7.47 14.13
CA LYS A 115 8.42 -8.63 13.63
C LYS A 115 8.01 -9.79 14.52
N GLU A 116 7.54 -10.89 13.93
CA GLU A 116 7.43 -12.13 14.69
C GLU A 116 8.80 -12.33 15.33
N MET A 117 8.84 -12.24 16.67
CA MET A 117 10.00 -12.70 17.40
C MET A 117 10.06 -14.18 17.08
N ASN A 118 10.89 -14.55 16.10
CA ASN A 118 11.33 -15.92 15.94
C ASN A 118 11.91 -16.30 17.30
N ASN A 119 11.11 -16.96 18.14
CA ASN A 119 11.61 -17.72 19.27
C ASN A 119 12.47 -18.80 18.64
N PRO A 120 13.81 -18.76 18.78
CA PRO A 120 14.55 -20.00 18.66
C PRO A 120 14.22 -20.77 19.95
N CYS A 121 13.39 -21.80 19.83
CA CYS A 121 13.43 -22.87 20.84
C CYS A 121 14.84 -23.44 20.92
#